data_AF-A0A7H8HKD2-F1
#
_entry.id   AF-A0A7H8HKD2-F1
#
_cell.length_a   1.000
_cell.length_b   1.000
_cell.length_c   1.000
_cell.angle_alpha   90.00
_cell.angle_beta   90.00
_cell.angle_gamma   90.00
#
_symmetry.space_group_name_H-M   'P 1'
#
loop_
_entity.id
_entity.type
_entity.pdbx_description
1 polymer ?
#
loop_
_entity_poly.entity_id
_entity_poly.type
_entity_poly.pdbx_seq_one_letter_code
_entity_poly.pdbx_strand_id
1 'polypeptide(L)'
;MEDVRTALTAYVTEGEPPLGLSGDAVLAAARRSRRQHLVTGAVAVCVVVLALALAVVVLPHRGEIASTPCPGGTDTRTALVERLSCLVGRAVRALLPPEAQISRLTIPGETPPADPFHLIADPAGPHPQDAVFHMGVRVTDARGTGSVYFLILPGGGGGPKCGDPEQLVCRTETTPAGLLWLSTLRSGDIVTNRVGLAAPNAHVQFWSTNSGVLSQTGVRLPKQRSEPTLTLDQVRLLALTPGLDFPL
;
A
#
# COMPACT_ATOMS: atom_id res chain seq x y z
N MET A 1 -2.22 45.26 -12.07
CA MET A 1 -3.23 45.20 -13.17
C MET A 1 -4.16 46.42 -13.03
N GLU A 2 -3.64 47.63 -13.22
CA GLU A 2 -4.41 48.88 -13.10
C GLU A 2 -4.20 49.86 -14.27
N ASP A 3 -3.33 49.56 -15.24
CA ASP A 3 -3.01 50.53 -16.32
C ASP A 3 -4.04 50.58 -17.47
N VAL A 4 -4.72 49.48 -17.80
CA VAL A 4 -5.56 49.42 -19.01
C VAL A 4 -6.90 50.12 -18.83
N ARG A 5 -7.51 50.01 -17.64
CA ARG A 5 -8.76 50.70 -17.34
C ARG A 5 -8.56 52.21 -17.30
N THR A 6 -7.47 52.67 -16.69
CA THR A 6 -7.10 54.08 -16.56
C THR A 6 -6.83 54.72 -17.92
N ALA A 7 -6.14 54.00 -18.83
CA ALA A 7 -5.91 54.43 -20.20
C ALA A 7 -7.18 54.50 -21.06
N LEU A 8 -8.17 53.62 -20.82
CA LEU A 8 -9.45 53.62 -21.53
C LEU A 8 -10.40 54.73 -21.03
N THR A 9 -10.37 55.10 -19.74
CA THR A 9 -11.16 56.24 -19.24
C THR A 9 -10.67 57.57 -19.79
N ALA A 10 -9.35 57.76 -19.94
CA ALA A 10 -8.79 58.97 -20.53
C ALA A 10 -9.20 59.15 -22.01
N TYR A 11 -9.46 58.06 -22.73
CA TYR A 11 -9.85 58.07 -24.14
C TYR A 11 -11.31 58.50 -24.39
N VAL A 12 -12.16 58.45 -23.36
CA VAL A 12 -13.61 58.72 -23.48
C VAL A 12 -13.97 60.15 -23.02
N THR A 13 -13.12 60.78 -22.21
CA THR A 13 -13.41 62.09 -21.59
C THR A 13 -12.76 63.29 -22.27
N GLU A 14 -11.63 63.11 -22.97
CA GLU A 14 -10.92 64.19 -23.65
C GLU A 14 -10.92 63.90 -25.15
N GLY A 15 -11.61 64.75 -25.92
CA GLY A 15 -11.87 64.56 -27.35
C GLY A 15 -10.65 64.64 -28.28
N GLU A 16 -9.44 64.46 -27.76
CA GLU A 16 -8.22 64.48 -28.55
C GLU A 16 -7.18 63.48 -27.99
N PRO A 17 -6.70 62.52 -28.80
CA PRO A 17 -5.80 61.47 -28.32
C PRO A 17 -4.40 62.03 -28.02
N PRO A 18 -3.74 61.61 -26.92
CA PRO A 18 -2.33 61.95 -26.71
C PRO A 18 -1.50 61.42 -27.88
N LEU A 19 -0.68 62.32 -28.43
CA LEU A 19 0.22 62.12 -29.55
C LEU A 19 0.98 60.80 -29.44
N GLY A 20 0.73 59.87 -30.38
CA GLY A 20 1.61 58.73 -30.62
C GLY A 20 0.98 57.35 -30.81
N LEU A 21 -0.35 57.20 -30.78
CA LEU A 21 -1.00 55.90 -31.01
C LEU A 21 -1.79 55.92 -32.33
N SER A 22 -1.16 55.44 -33.41
CA SER A 22 -1.87 55.17 -34.66
C SER A 22 -2.86 54.01 -34.46
N GLY A 23 -4.03 54.06 -35.12
CA GLY A 23 -5.03 53.00 -35.05
C GLY A 23 -4.49 51.61 -35.43
N ASP A 24 -3.46 51.58 -36.28
CA ASP A 24 -2.74 50.36 -36.64
C ASP A 24 -1.94 49.75 -35.47
N ALA A 25 -1.40 50.57 -34.56
CA ALA A 25 -0.69 50.11 -33.38
C ALA A 25 -1.63 49.38 -32.39
N VAL A 26 -2.87 49.89 -32.25
CA VAL A 26 -3.90 49.28 -31.40
C VAL A 26 -4.38 47.95 -31.99
N LEU A 27 -4.61 47.90 -33.31
CA LEU A 27 -5.02 46.66 -34.00
C LEU A 27 -3.88 45.62 -34.03
N ALA A 28 -2.63 46.04 -34.16
CA ALA A 28 -1.46 45.17 -34.09
C ALA A 28 -1.26 44.59 -32.68
N ALA A 29 -1.47 45.40 -31.63
CA ALA A 29 -1.42 44.94 -30.24
C ALA A 29 -2.54 43.93 -29.92
N ALA A 30 -3.77 44.18 -30.40
CA ALA A 30 -4.89 43.27 -30.24
C ALA A 30 -4.65 41.92 -30.95
N ARG A 31 -4.08 41.93 -32.17
CA ARG A 31 -3.71 40.70 -32.90
C ARG A 31 -2.58 39.92 -32.21
N ARG A 32 -1.61 40.63 -31.61
CA ARG A 32 -0.47 40.02 -30.91
C ARG A 32 -0.91 39.37 -29.58
N SER A 33 -1.81 40.01 -28.82
CA SER A 33 -2.45 39.42 -27.63
C SER A 33 -3.25 38.15 -27.96
N ARG A 34 -4.07 38.17 -29.02
CA ARG A 34 -4.86 37.00 -29.44
C ARG A 34 -3.99 35.81 -29.84
N ARG A 35 -2.87 36.06 -30.54
CA ARG A 35 -1.90 35.02 -30.88
C ARG A 35 -1.16 34.46 -29.66
N GLN A 36 -0.80 35.31 -28.70
CA GLN A 36 -0.16 34.84 -27.47
C GLN A 36 -1.09 33.95 -26.62
N HIS A 37 -2.38 34.29 -26.53
CA HIS A 37 -3.36 33.44 -25.82
C HIS A 37 -3.62 32.09 -26.50
N LEU A 38 -3.56 32.03 -27.84
CA LEU A 38 -3.66 30.77 -28.57
C LEU A 38 -2.42 29.89 -28.40
N VAL A 39 -1.23 30.49 -28.36
CA VAL A 39 0.03 29.77 -28.14
C VAL A 39 0.14 29.26 -26.71
N THR A 40 -0.25 30.04 -25.70
CA THR A 40 -0.27 29.58 -24.30
C THR A 40 -1.31 28.50 -24.06
N GLY A 41 -2.49 28.59 -24.70
CA GLY A 41 -3.50 27.53 -24.68
C GLY A 41 -3.00 26.22 -25.28
N ALA A 42 -2.32 26.27 -26.43
CA ALA A 42 -1.76 25.09 -27.08
C ALA A 42 -0.65 24.43 -26.24
N VAL A 43 0.22 25.22 -25.60
CA VAL A 43 1.27 24.71 -24.72
C VAL A 43 0.67 24.04 -23.47
N ALA A 44 -0.37 24.62 -22.87
CA ALA A 44 -1.04 24.04 -21.71
C ALA A 44 -1.67 22.67 -22.03
N VAL A 45 -2.31 22.55 -23.21
CA VAL A 45 -2.88 21.26 -23.66
C VAL A 45 -1.79 20.23 -23.91
N CYS A 46 -0.67 20.61 -24.54
CA CYS A 46 0.45 19.68 -24.75
C CYS A 46 1.06 19.18 -23.43
N VAL A 47 1.19 20.03 -22.40
CA VAL A 47 1.71 19.61 -21.08
C VAL A 47 0.76 18.63 -20.40
N VAL A 48 -0.56 18.86 -20.47
CA VAL A 48 -1.56 17.95 -19.89
C VAL A 48 -1.59 16.61 -20.63
N VAL A 49 -1.51 16.62 -21.96
CA VAL A 49 -1.45 15.39 -22.77
C VAL A 49 -0.15 14.64 -22.52
N LEU A 50 0.99 15.32 -22.38
CA LEU A 50 2.27 14.69 -22.07
C LEU A 50 2.28 14.10 -20.64
N ALA A 51 1.69 14.80 -19.68
CA ALA A 51 1.55 14.32 -18.30
C ALA A 51 0.61 13.11 -18.21
N LEU A 52 -0.49 13.10 -18.96
CA LEU A 52 -1.39 11.96 -19.08
C LEU A 52 -0.72 10.79 -19.82
N ALA A 53 0.01 11.05 -20.89
CA ALA A 53 0.74 10.01 -21.63
C ALA A 53 1.87 9.40 -20.79
N LEU A 54 2.62 10.20 -20.04
CA LEU A 54 3.62 9.72 -19.08
C LEU A 54 2.99 8.95 -17.92
N ALA A 55 1.83 9.37 -17.41
CA ALA A 55 1.10 8.63 -16.38
C ALA A 55 0.62 7.24 -16.88
N VAL A 56 0.31 7.11 -18.17
CA VAL A 56 -0.08 5.83 -18.80
C VAL A 56 1.14 4.93 -19.07
N VAL A 57 2.30 5.49 -19.41
CA VAL A 57 3.53 4.72 -19.70
C VAL A 57 4.22 4.23 -18.41
N VAL A 58 4.02 4.90 -17.27
CA VAL A 58 4.61 4.52 -15.97
C VAL A 58 3.69 3.61 -15.14
N LEU A 59 2.51 3.24 -15.64
CA LEU A 59 1.83 2.04 -15.15
C LEU A 59 2.67 0.85 -15.63
N PRO A 60 3.44 0.17 -14.75
CA PRO A 60 4.08 -1.06 -15.19
C PRO A 60 2.95 -1.94 -15.68
N HIS A 61 3.05 -2.40 -16.93
CA HIS A 61 2.27 -3.52 -17.39
C HIS A 61 2.46 -4.64 -16.36
N ARG A 62 1.51 -4.75 -15.43
CA ARG A 62 1.28 -5.97 -14.68
C ARG A 62 0.85 -6.94 -15.75
N GLY A 63 1.81 -7.64 -16.33
CA GLY A 63 1.51 -8.76 -17.20
C GLY A 63 0.49 -9.61 -16.46
N GLU A 64 -0.59 -9.98 -17.16
CA GLU A 64 -1.46 -11.05 -16.70
C GLU A 64 -0.60 -12.31 -16.61
N ILE A 65 0.07 -12.48 -15.48
CA ILE A 65 0.64 -13.76 -15.09
C ILE A 65 -0.59 -14.64 -14.93
N ALA A 66 -0.74 -15.63 -15.81
CA ALA A 66 -1.71 -16.70 -15.67
C ALA A 66 -1.64 -17.21 -14.22
N SER A 67 -2.57 -16.75 -13.39
CA SER A 67 -2.49 -16.92 -11.95
C SER A 67 -3.18 -18.23 -11.63
N THR A 68 -2.48 -19.35 -11.83
CA THR A 68 -2.97 -20.71 -11.52
C THR A 68 -3.77 -20.69 -10.23
N PRO A 69 -5.07 -20.95 -10.17
CA PRO A 69 -5.83 -20.74 -8.94
C PRO A 69 -5.18 -21.48 -7.76
N CYS A 70 -5.21 -20.88 -6.56
CA CYS A 70 -4.70 -21.57 -5.38
C CYS A 70 -5.50 -22.87 -5.15
N PRO A 71 -4.87 -23.92 -4.59
CA PRO A 71 -5.57 -25.16 -4.30
C PRO A 71 -6.84 -24.92 -3.49
N GLY A 72 -7.92 -25.62 -3.83
CA GLY A 72 -9.24 -25.44 -3.20
C GLY A 72 -9.52 -26.33 -2.00
N GLY A 73 -8.62 -27.26 -1.66
CA GLY A 73 -8.88 -28.27 -0.63
C GLY A 73 -8.91 -27.68 0.79
N THR A 74 -9.93 -28.07 1.56
CA THR A 74 -10.13 -27.64 2.96
C THR A 74 -10.25 -28.81 3.95
N ASP A 75 -10.32 -30.04 3.43
CA ASP A 75 -10.71 -31.22 4.22
C ASP A 75 -9.59 -31.76 5.12
N THR A 76 -8.34 -31.37 4.85
CA THR A 76 -7.18 -31.81 5.62
C THR A 76 -6.31 -30.61 6.01
N ARG A 77 -5.55 -30.77 7.10
CA ARG A 77 -4.61 -29.73 7.54
C ARG A 77 -3.57 -29.42 6.47
N THR A 78 -3.07 -30.44 5.77
CA THR A 78 -2.12 -30.28 4.67
C THR A 78 -2.73 -29.48 3.52
N ALA A 79 -3.98 -29.78 3.13
CA ALA A 79 -4.67 -29.02 2.08
C ALA A 79 -4.89 -27.55 2.48
N LEU A 80 -5.24 -27.29 3.75
CA LEU A 80 -5.34 -25.93 4.27
C LEU A 80 -3.99 -25.19 4.25
N VAL A 81 -2.90 -25.85 4.64
CA VAL A 81 -1.55 -25.28 4.55
C VAL A 81 -1.22 -24.91 3.11
N GLU A 82 -1.41 -25.80 2.14
CA GLU A 82 -1.13 -25.53 0.73
C GLU A 82 -1.96 -24.36 0.18
N ARG A 83 -3.27 -24.37 0.44
CA ARG A 83 -4.21 -23.32 0.04
C ARG A 83 -3.81 -21.97 0.63
N LEU A 84 -3.66 -21.90 1.96
CA LEU A 84 -3.37 -20.65 2.66
C LEU A 84 -1.96 -20.13 2.32
N SER A 85 -0.96 -21.00 2.18
CA SER A 85 0.38 -20.62 1.73
C SER A 85 0.37 -19.99 0.34
N CYS A 86 -0.42 -20.55 -0.59
CA CYS A 86 -0.59 -19.96 -1.90
C CYS A 86 -1.27 -18.59 -1.83
N LEU A 87 -2.38 -18.46 -1.08
CA LEU A 87 -3.12 -17.20 -0.94
C LEU A 87 -2.25 -16.09 -0.34
N VAL A 88 -1.64 -16.37 0.82
CA VAL A 88 -0.76 -15.43 1.53
C VAL A 88 0.45 -15.08 0.66
N GLY A 89 1.09 -16.09 0.06
CA GLY A 89 2.27 -15.90 -0.78
C GLY A 89 1.99 -15.06 -2.03
N ARG A 90 0.79 -15.14 -2.61
CA ARG A 90 0.38 -14.27 -3.72
C ARG A 90 0.07 -12.86 -3.27
N ALA A 91 -0.73 -12.74 -2.22
CA ALA A 91 -1.14 -11.43 -1.70
C ALA A 91 0.08 -10.60 -1.28
N VAL A 92 1.04 -11.20 -0.58
CA VAL A 92 2.28 -10.51 -0.18
C VAL A 92 3.13 -10.14 -1.39
N ARG A 93 3.39 -11.07 -2.33
CA ARG A 93 4.20 -10.78 -3.53
C ARG A 93 3.58 -9.66 -4.38
N ALA A 94 2.25 -9.58 -4.46
CA ALA A 94 1.56 -8.54 -5.22
C ALA A 94 1.73 -7.12 -4.66
N LEU A 95 2.12 -6.99 -3.38
CA LEU A 95 2.34 -5.70 -2.71
C LEU A 95 3.83 -5.32 -2.59
N LEU A 96 4.73 -6.23 -2.97
CA LEU A 96 6.17 -6.02 -2.90
C LEU A 96 6.74 -5.62 -4.28
N PRO A 97 7.90 -4.93 -4.31
CA PRO A 97 8.65 -4.74 -5.54
C PRO A 97 8.99 -6.08 -6.20
N PRO A 98 8.94 -6.21 -7.53
CA PRO A 98 9.26 -7.46 -8.23
C PRO A 98 10.66 -8.02 -7.93
N GLU A 99 11.61 -7.14 -7.65
CA GLU A 99 13.00 -7.44 -7.32
C GLU A 99 13.22 -7.80 -5.83
N ALA A 100 12.18 -7.73 -5.00
CA ALA A 100 12.30 -8.03 -3.58
C ALA A 100 12.68 -9.49 -3.35
N GLN A 101 13.77 -9.70 -2.62
CA GLN A 101 14.19 -11.04 -2.21
C GLN A 101 13.40 -11.45 -0.97
N ILE A 102 12.75 -12.61 -1.04
CA ILE A 102 11.92 -13.14 0.03
C ILE A 102 12.53 -14.44 0.52
N SER A 103 12.80 -14.51 1.82
CA SER A 103 13.32 -15.72 2.47
C SER A 103 12.52 -16.03 3.73
N ARG A 104 12.45 -17.31 4.11
CA ARG A 104 11.79 -17.72 5.35
C ARG A 104 12.53 -17.14 6.56
N LEU A 105 11.78 -16.59 7.51
CA LEU A 105 12.31 -16.37 8.87
C LEU A 105 12.24 -17.70 9.62
N THR A 106 13.41 -18.26 9.90
CA THR A 106 13.57 -19.49 10.67
C THR A 106 14.23 -19.22 12.02
N ILE A 107 14.02 -20.14 12.95
CA ILE A 107 14.82 -20.22 14.17
C ILE A 107 16.18 -20.86 13.85
N PRO A 108 17.26 -20.54 14.59
CA PRO A 108 18.56 -21.16 14.37
C PRO A 108 18.48 -22.70 14.43
N GLY A 109 19.04 -23.38 13.42
CA GLY A 109 19.04 -24.84 13.31
C GLY A 109 17.86 -25.44 12.53
N GLU A 110 16.87 -24.64 12.16
CA GLU A 110 15.76 -25.09 11.32
C GLU A 110 16.15 -25.04 9.82
N THR A 111 15.80 -26.09 9.07
CA THR A 111 15.93 -26.08 7.60
C THR A 111 14.71 -25.39 7.00
N PRO A 112 14.88 -24.26 6.28
CA PRO A 112 13.76 -23.55 5.71
C PRO A 112 13.05 -24.38 4.63
N PRO A 113 11.72 -24.29 4.52
CA PRO A 113 10.97 -24.87 3.41
C PRO A 113 11.39 -24.23 2.08
N ALA A 114 11.21 -24.97 0.98
CA ALA A 114 11.52 -24.48 -0.36
C ALA A 114 10.67 -23.25 -0.75
N ASP A 115 9.37 -23.26 -0.40
CA ASP A 115 8.53 -22.05 -0.48
C ASP A 115 8.62 -21.27 0.84
N PRO A 116 9.12 -20.02 0.84
CA PRO A 116 9.20 -19.21 2.05
C PRO A 116 7.82 -18.93 2.69
N PHE A 117 6.74 -19.06 1.91
CA PHE A 117 5.37 -18.89 2.39
C PHE A 117 4.70 -20.17 2.90
N HIS A 118 5.42 -21.30 2.93
CA HIS A 118 4.90 -22.52 3.54
C HIS A 118 4.51 -22.26 5.01
N LEU A 119 3.23 -22.44 5.34
CA LEU A 119 2.68 -22.17 6.66
C LEU A 119 2.99 -23.32 7.60
N ILE A 120 3.29 -22.99 8.84
CA ILE A 120 3.28 -23.97 9.92
C ILE A 120 1.85 -24.04 10.45
N ALA A 121 1.36 -25.25 10.72
CA ALA A 121 0.04 -25.50 11.26
C ALA A 121 0.14 -26.28 12.58
N ASP A 122 0.17 -25.54 13.68
CA ASP A 122 0.26 -26.11 15.03
C ASP A 122 -1.12 -26.63 15.46
N PRO A 123 -1.26 -27.91 15.85
CA PRO A 123 -2.54 -28.46 16.26
C PRO A 123 -3.09 -27.78 17.52
N ALA A 124 -4.33 -27.26 17.46
CA ALA A 124 -5.05 -26.72 18.62
C ALA A 124 -6.43 -27.37 18.86
N GLY A 125 -6.84 -28.31 18.01
CA GLY A 125 -8.09 -29.06 18.14
C GLY A 125 -8.19 -30.25 17.19
N PRO A 126 -9.33 -30.98 17.21
CA PRO A 126 -9.53 -32.19 16.42
C PRO A 126 -9.74 -31.91 14.93
N HIS A 127 -10.25 -30.73 14.54
CA HIS A 127 -10.50 -30.41 13.15
C HIS A 127 -9.30 -29.70 12.49
N PRO A 128 -9.12 -29.82 11.17
CA PRO A 128 -8.06 -29.11 10.44
C PRO A 128 -8.04 -27.60 10.67
N GLN A 129 -9.22 -26.97 10.72
CA GLN A 129 -9.39 -25.53 10.95
C GLN A 129 -9.08 -25.07 12.38
N ASP A 130 -9.00 -26.01 13.34
CA ASP A 130 -8.66 -25.69 14.73
C ASP A 130 -7.15 -25.50 14.91
N ALA A 131 -6.34 -25.64 13.85
CA ALA A 131 -4.90 -25.39 13.93
C ALA A 131 -4.59 -23.89 13.98
N VAL A 132 -3.49 -23.54 14.63
CA VAL A 132 -2.87 -22.22 14.54
C VAL A 132 -1.98 -22.20 13.31
N PHE A 133 -2.28 -21.33 12.35
CA PHE A 133 -1.49 -21.20 11.14
C PHE A 133 -0.60 -19.97 11.22
N HIS A 134 0.70 -20.13 11.01
CA HIS A 134 1.60 -18.99 11.13
C HIS A 134 2.83 -19.08 10.22
N MET A 135 3.36 -17.91 9.88
CA MET A 135 4.60 -17.76 9.13
C MET A 135 5.22 -16.39 9.33
N GLY A 136 6.51 -16.31 9.01
CA GLY A 136 7.23 -15.05 8.87
C GLY A 136 8.20 -15.13 7.69
N VAL A 137 8.29 -14.06 6.93
CA VAL A 137 9.28 -13.90 5.86
C VAL A 137 10.10 -12.64 6.06
N ARG A 138 11.39 -12.76 5.73
CA ARG A 138 12.30 -11.65 5.57
C ARG A 138 12.16 -11.16 4.14
N VAL A 139 12.06 -9.84 4.00
CA VAL A 139 12.01 -9.17 2.72
C VAL A 139 13.19 -8.21 2.63
N THR A 140 13.99 -8.36 1.59
CA THR A 140 15.13 -7.48 1.29
C THR A 140 14.88 -6.82 -0.06
N ASP A 141 14.79 -5.49 -0.08
CA ASP A 141 14.65 -4.67 -1.29
C ASP A 141 15.67 -3.52 -1.27
N ALA A 142 15.61 -2.61 -2.25
CA ALA A 142 16.50 -1.46 -2.32
C ALA A 142 16.41 -0.50 -1.11
N ARG A 143 15.35 -0.58 -0.30
CA ARG A 143 15.14 0.23 0.91
C ARG A 143 15.66 -0.45 2.17
N GLY A 144 16.24 -1.66 2.06
CA GLY A 144 16.80 -2.44 3.15
C GLY A 144 15.93 -3.64 3.53
N THR A 145 16.22 -4.20 4.71
CA THR A 145 15.62 -5.46 5.14
C THR A 145 14.52 -5.24 6.15
N GLY A 146 13.36 -5.86 5.93
CA GLY A 146 12.26 -5.90 6.89
C GLY A 146 11.63 -7.29 6.94
N SER A 147 10.44 -7.36 7.53
CA SER A 147 9.69 -8.62 7.62
C SER A 147 8.20 -8.42 7.43
N VAL A 148 7.54 -9.51 7.03
CA VAL A 148 6.10 -9.66 6.97
C VAL A 148 5.76 -10.98 7.65
N TYR A 149 4.73 -10.94 8.49
CA TYR A 149 4.27 -12.08 9.25
C TYR A 149 2.77 -12.25 9.07
N PHE A 150 2.33 -13.47 9.29
CA PHE A 150 0.94 -13.88 9.23
C PHE A 150 0.64 -14.89 10.34
N LEU A 151 -0.56 -14.76 10.90
CA LEU A 151 -1.10 -15.63 11.94
C LEU A 151 -2.61 -15.79 11.74
N ILE A 152 -3.10 -17.01 11.81
CA ILE A 152 -4.52 -17.32 12.02
C ILE A 152 -4.64 -18.07 13.34
N LEU A 153 -5.48 -17.54 14.22
CA LEU A 153 -5.93 -18.23 15.42
C LEU A 153 -7.36 -18.74 15.20
N PRO A 154 -7.65 -20.01 15.58
CA PRO A 154 -9.01 -20.54 15.53
C PRO A 154 -9.90 -19.82 16.55
N GLY A 155 -11.19 -19.70 16.22
CA GLY A 155 -12.19 -19.04 17.06
C GLY A 155 -12.35 -17.55 16.77
N GLY A 156 -13.56 -17.05 16.97
CA GLY A 156 -13.86 -15.61 16.89
C GLY A 156 -13.29 -14.90 18.10
N GLY A 157 -12.24 -14.11 17.91
CA GLY A 157 -11.57 -13.35 18.97
C GLY A 157 -11.50 -11.86 18.64
N GLY A 158 -11.72 -11.00 19.64
CA GLY A 158 -11.47 -9.56 19.51
C GLY A 158 -9.98 -9.27 19.37
N GLY A 159 -9.61 -8.35 18.49
CA GLY A 159 -8.24 -7.86 18.38
C GLY A 159 -7.80 -7.09 19.64
N PRO A 160 -6.48 -6.85 19.79
CA PRO A 160 -5.98 -6.06 20.90
C PRO A 160 -6.65 -4.69 20.90
N LYS A 161 -7.14 -4.26 22.07
CA LYS A 161 -7.80 -2.96 22.22
C LYS A 161 -6.82 -1.83 21.87
N CYS A 162 -7.35 -0.75 21.30
CA CYS A 162 -6.58 0.49 21.21
C CYS A 162 -6.27 1.01 22.62
N GLY A 163 -5.07 1.57 22.83
CA GLY A 163 -4.64 2.13 24.11
C GLY A 163 -3.36 1.53 24.72
N ASP A 164 -2.62 0.72 23.96
CA ASP A 164 -1.28 0.30 24.36
C ASP A 164 -0.30 1.49 24.24
N PRO A 165 0.55 1.76 25.24
CA PRO A 165 1.53 2.85 25.19
C PRO A 165 2.46 2.81 23.97
N GLU A 166 2.69 1.64 23.37
CA GLU A 166 3.50 1.52 22.15
C GLU A 166 2.74 1.88 20.87
N GLN A 167 1.42 2.09 20.92
CA GLN A 167 0.61 2.43 19.75
C GLN A 167 0.76 3.91 19.38
N LEU A 168 1.31 4.16 18.19
CA LEU A 168 1.33 5.48 17.55
C LEU A 168 0.01 5.79 16.85
N VAL A 169 -0.59 4.75 16.25
CA VAL A 169 -1.86 4.82 15.54
C VAL A 169 -2.67 3.60 15.94
N CYS A 170 -3.96 3.79 16.20
CA CYS A 170 -4.91 2.70 16.34
C CYS A 170 -6.28 3.13 15.84
N ARG A 171 -6.87 2.33 14.94
CA ARG A 171 -8.23 2.55 14.43
C ARG A 171 -8.93 1.22 14.20
N THR A 172 -10.25 1.23 14.30
CA THR A 172 -11.10 0.09 13.97
C THR A 172 -11.93 0.39 12.73
N GLU A 173 -12.25 -0.66 11.97
CA GLU A 173 -13.05 -0.55 10.76
C GLU A 173 -13.97 -1.77 10.63
N THR A 174 -15.27 -1.55 10.44
CA THR A 174 -16.22 -2.62 10.19
C THR A 174 -16.25 -2.93 8.70
N THR A 175 -16.13 -4.21 8.35
CA THR A 175 -16.17 -4.71 6.97
C THR A 175 -17.15 -5.87 6.85
N PRO A 176 -17.55 -6.28 5.63
CA PRO A 176 -18.37 -7.48 5.45
C PRO A 176 -17.74 -8.77 6.00
N ALA A 177 -16.41 -8.84 6.05
CA ALA A 177 -15.67 -10.00 6.57
C ALA A 177 -15.56 -10.01 8.11
N GLY A 178 -15.85 -8.89 8.77
CA GLY A 178 -15.72 -8.73 10.22
C GLY A 178 -15.12 -7.39 10.65
N LEU A 179 -14.68 -7.33 11.89
CA LEU A 179 -14.08 -6.12 12.49
C LEU A 179 -12.56 -6.13 12.28
N LEU A 180 -12.03 -5.07 11.69
CA LEU A 180 -10.59 -4.83 11.58
C LEU A 180 -10.09 -3.95 12.73
N TRP A 181 -8.91 -4.27 13.24
CA TRP A 181 -8.08 -3.41 14.08
C TRP A 181 -6.79 -3.12 13.34
N LEU A 182 -6.53 -1.84 13.09
CA LEU A 182 -5.33 -1.38 12.40
C LEU A 182 -4.49 -0.59 13.40
N SER A 183 -3.22 -0.95 13.53
CA SER A 183 -2.31 -0.28 14.46
C SER A 183 -0.92 -0.10 13.88
N THR A 184 -0.29 1.02 14.21
CA THR A 184 1.15 1.21 14.07
C THR A 184 1.74 1.28 15.47
N LEU A 185 2.71 0.42 15.75
CA LEU A 185 3.39 0.31 17.04
C LEU A 185 4.83 0.78 16.89
N ARG A 186 5.38 1.33 17.97
CA ARG A 186 6.81 1.60 18.08
C ARG A 186 7.34 1.08 19.41
N SER A 187 8.23 0.10 19.33
CA SER A 187 8.99 -0.42 20.46
C SER A 187 10.48 -0.16 20.21
N GLY A 188 11.04 0.83 20.89
CA GLY A 188 12.37 1.35 20.59
C GLY A 188 12.47 1.87 19.15
N ASP A 189 13.40 1.33 18.37
CA ASP A 189 13.61 1.68 16.96
C ASP A 189 12.75 0.86 15.98
N ILE A 190 12.02 -0.14 16.50
CA ILE A 190 11.20 -1.02 15.70
C ILE A 190 9.83 -0.39 15.52
N VAL A 191 9.42 -0.27 14.27
CA VAL A 191 8.08 0.14 13.87
C VAL A 191 7.37 -1.06 13.29
N THR A 192 6.15 -1.30 13.75
CA THR A 192 5.32 -2.43 13.32
C THR A 192 3.98 -1.91 12.84
N ASN A 193 3.65 -2.15 11.57
CA ASN A 193 2.30 -1.98 11.05
C ASN A 193 1.56 -3.30 11.18
N ARG A 194 0.43 -3.33 11.86
CA ARG A 194 -0.32 -4.54 12.18
C ARG A 194 -1.80 -4.35 11.88
N VAL A 195 -2.41 -5.38 11.31
CA VAL A 195 -3.85 -5.49 11.15
C VAL A 195 -4.32 -6.83 11.68
N GLY A 196 -5.36 -6.82 12.51
CA GLY A 196 -6.13 -8.01 12.89
C GLY A 196 -7.54 -7.92 12.34
N LEU A 197 -8.07 -9.03 11.82
CA LEU A 197 -9.46 -9.22 11.41
C LEU A 197 -10.10 -10.25 12.33
N ALA A 198 -11.14 -9.85 13.06
CA ALA A 198 -12.03 -10.79 13.74
C ALA A 198 -13.12 -11.20 12.76
N ALA A 199 -12.90 -12.33 12.12
CA ALA A 199 -13.93 -13.03 11.37
C ALA A 199 -14.76 -13.89 12.34
N PRO A 200 -15.95 -14.36 11.94
CA PRO A 200 -16.82 -15.17 12.82
C PRO A 200 -16.13 -16.40 13.41
N ASN A 201 -15.26 -17.07 12.64
CA ASN A 201 -14.66 -18.35 13.01
C ASN A 201 -13.14 -18.30 13.22
N ALA A 202 -12.52 -17.14 13.03
CA ALA A 202 -11.07 -17.01 13.08
C ALA A 202 -10.63 -15.58 13.41
N HIS A 203 -9.46 -15.45 14.02
CA HIS A 203 -8.73 -14.19 14.09
C HIS A 203 -7.54 -14.24 13.12
N VAL A 204 -7.60 -13.43 12.05
CA VAL A 204 -6.54 -13.33 11.05
C VAL A 204 -5.69 -12.10 11.34
N GLN A 205 -4.38 -12.26 11.44
CA GLN A 205 -3.47 -11.17 11.72
C GLN A 205 -2.33 -11.12 10.71
N PHE A 206 -2.05 -9.92 10.21
CA PHE A 206 -0.84 -9.61 9.48
C PHE A 206 -0.08 -8.51 10.19
N TRP A 207 1.24 -8.58 10.15
CA TRP A 207 2.06 -7.44 10.53
C TRP A 207 3.34 -7.37 9.71
N SER A 208 3.83 -6.15 9.55
CA SER A 208 5.09 -5.85 8.88
C SER A 208 5.96 -5.00 9.78
N THR A 209 7.26 -5.27 9.79
CA THR A 209 8.22 -4.53 10.61
C THR A 209 9.37 -4.00 9.78
N ASN A 210 10.09 -3.03 10.34
CA ASN A 210 11.33 -2.48 9.78
C ASN A 210 12.60 -3.28 10.18
N SER A 211 12.44 -4.53 10.62
CA SER A 211 13.51 -5.47 10.93
C SER A 211 13.28 -6.79 10.20
N GLY A 212 14.33 -7.37 9.63
CA GLY A 212 14.34 -8.70 9.04
C GLY A 212 14.79 -9.80 9.99
N VAL A 213 14.86 -9.53 11.30
CA VAL A 213 15.25 -10.52 12.30
C VAL A 213 14.01 -11.03 13.02
N LEU A 214 13.96 -12.34 13.25
CA LEU A 214 12.91 -12.96 14.03
C LEU A 214 12.99 -12.45 15.48
N SER A 215 11.85 -12.06 16.06
CA SER A 215 11.81 -11.67 17.47
C SER A 215 12.15 -12.88 18.35
N GLN A 216 13.10 -12.69 19.27
CA GLN A 216 13.50 -13.70 20.25
C GLN A 216 13.54 -13.06 21.63
N THR A 217 13.09 -13.79 22.64
CA THR A 217 13.11 -13.33 24.03
C THR A 217 14.52 -12.91 24.44
N GLY A 218 14.66 -11.70 24.97
CA GLY A 218 15.95 -11.16 25.42
C GLY A 218 16.86 -10.64 24.31
N VAL A 219 16.44 -10.70 23.04
CA VAL A 219 17.23 -10.18 21.90
C VAL A 219 16.60 -8.90 21.37
N ARG A 220 17.37 -7.79 21.42
CA ARG A 220 16.93 -6.53 20.80
C ARG A 220 16.93 -6.68 19.29
N LEU A 221 15.79 -6.40 18.67
CA LEU A 221 15.65 -6.37 17.22
C LEU A 221 16.40 -5.16 16.63
N PRO A 222 17.27 -5.36 15.63
CA PRO A 222 17.93 -4.26 14.94
C PRO A 222 16.98 -3.62 13.92
N LYS A 223 16.95 -2.28 13.87
CA LYS A 223 16.34 -1.54 12.76
C LYS A 223 17.21 -1.70 11.51
N GLN A 224 16.62 -2.19 10.42
CA GLN A 224 17.33 -2.47 9.16
C GLN A 224 16.78 -1.67 7.97
N ARG A 225 15.71 -0.90 8.19
CA ARG A 225 15.14 0.06 7.24
C ARG A 225 14.39 1.18 7.99
N SER A 226 14.12 2.29 7.32
CA SER A 226 13.46 3.46 7.92
C SER A 226 12.01 3.20 8.32
N GLU A 227 11.28 2.50 7.45
CA GLU A 227 9.85 2.20 7.56
C GLU A 227 9.62 0.69 7.47
N PRO A 228 8.49 0.16 7.99
CA PRO A 228 8.13 -1.24 7.77
C PRO A 228 8.12 -1.65 6.29
N THR A 229 8.26 -2.96 6.01
CA THR A 229 8.22 -3.48 4.62
C THR A 229 6.95 -3.06 3.89
N LEU A 230 5.81 -3.16 4.58
CA LEU A 230 4.49 -2.78 4.09
C LEU A 230 3.90 -1.65 4.94
N THR A 231 3.24 -0.71 4.26
CA THR A 231 2.45 0.35 4.90
C THR A 231 1.24 -0.24 5.62
N LEU A 232 0.64 0.51 6.56
CA LEU A 232 -0.54 0.05 7.28
C LEU A 232 -1.72 -0.27 6.33
N ASP A 233 -1.89 0.52 5.28
CA ASP A 233 -2.95 0.28 4.28
C ASP A 233 -2.66 -0.96 3.41
N GLN A 234 -1.38 -1.26 3.11
CA GLN A 234 -1.02 -2.52 2.44
C GLN A 234 -1.27 -3.73 3.34
N VAL A 235 -0.94 -3.63 4.64
CA VAL A 235 -1.24 -4.71 5.60
C VAL A 235 -2.76 -4.91 5.76
N ARG A 236 -3.56 -3.83 5.68
CA ARG A 236 -5.02 -3.90 5.62
C ARG A 236 -5.51 -4.71 4.41
N LEU A 237 -4.93 -4.48 3.23
CA LEU A 237 -5.29 -5.24 2.02
C LEU A 237 -5.00 -6.74 2.18
N LEU A 238 -3.90 -7.10 2.84
CA LEU A 238 -3.58 -8.51 3.12
C LEU A 238 -4.65 -9.17 4.01
N ALA A 239 -5.06 -8.51 5.09
CA ALA A 239 -6.08 -9.04 6.00
C ALA A 239 -7.45 -9.24 5.33
N LEU A 240 -7.72 -8.49 4.26
CA LEU A 240 -8.95 -8.59 3.45
C LEU A 240 -8.80 -9.50 2.23
N THR A 241 -7.72 -10.29 2.14
CA THR A 241 -7.56 -11.26 1.06
C THR A 241 -8.68 -12.30 1.13
N PRO A 242 -9.47 -12.51 0.06
CA PRO A 242 -10.56 -13.47 0.08
C PRO A 242 -10.08 -14.90 0.38
N GLY A 243 -10.84 -15.62 1.21
CA GLY A 243 -10.59 -17.03 1.53
C GLY A 243 -9.56 -17.29 2.62
N LEU A 244 -9.09 -16.25 3.33
CA LEU A 244 -8.27 -16.42 4.53
C LEU A 244 -9.09 -16.86 5.75
N ASP A 245 -10.35 -16.44 5.82
CA ASP A 245 -11.33 -16.99 6.75
C ASP A 245 -11.70 -18.39 6.29
N PHE A 246 -11.84 -19.34 7.23
CA PHE A 246 -12.34 -20.69 6.94
C PHE A 246 -13.85 -20.57 6.66
N PRO A 247 -14.30 -20.47 5.40
CA PRO A 247 -15.72 -20.38 5.15
C PRO A 247 -16.30 -21.76 5.44
N LEU A 248 -17.39 -21.81 6.19
CA LEU A 248 -18.15 -23.03 6.45
C LEU A 248 -18.77 -23.57 5.15
#